data_AF-A0A958P6I9-F1
#
_entry.id   AF-A0A958P6I9-F1
#
_cell.length_a   1.000
_cell.length_b   1.000
_cell.length_c   1.000
_cell.angle_alpha   90.00
_cell.angle_beta   90.00
_cell.angle_gamma   90.00
#
_symmetry.space_group_name_H-M   'P 1'
#
loop_
_entity.id
_entity.type
_entity.pdbx_description
1 polymer ?
#
loop_
_entity_poly.entity_id
_entity_poly.type
_entity_poly.pdbx_seq_one_letter_code
_entity_poly.pdbx_strand_id
1 'polypeptide(L)'
;MKVAVVLNGSSTLDFQDVRTNVARIPEVCARIREAQEILDSKGHGELDFAQLLGSEDRVFLSNLKLKTLLVSIVQVGLYDRYLKSFSAPHFIIGNLNGDSAYNVITQGMSFERMISAATLGNRRGEKALEIVPSEGPTETLLAGVTLVDYGVTSLRENQLFIDPKLKGSLVGIVSRLIDEYQVRKFVSIGPGQMLLPEERDQISLREIQLVESIDMDPLLSWFWSSLRGTLRVG
;
A
#
# COMPACT_ATOMS: atom_id res chain seq x y z
N MET A 1 -7.55 16.08 15.96
CA MET A 1 -6.21 15.48 15.80
C MET A 1 -6.00 15.16 14.33
N LYS A 2 -4.89 15.60 13.71
CA LYS A 2 -4.61 15.30 12.30
C LYS A 2 -4.02 13.91 12.15
N VAL A 3 -4.52 13.18 11.15
CA VAL A 3 -4.18 11.78 10.86
C VAL A 3 -3.62 11.69 9.45
N ALA A 4 -2.51 10.96 9.30
CA ALA A 4 -1.97 10.56 8.00
C ALA A 4 -2.11 9.05 7.82
N VAL A 5 -2.43 8.64 6.60
CA VAL A 5 -2.38 7.24 6.15
C VAL A 5 -1.13 7.06 5.31
N VAL A 6 -0.42 5.95 5.48
CA VAL A 6 0.78 5.62 4.72
C VAL A 6 0.61 4.27 4.05
N LEU A 7 0.71 4.26 2.72
CA LEU A 7 0.77 3.04 1.93
C LEU A 7 2.21 2.54 1.91
N ASN A 8 2.44 1.40 2.59
CA ASN A 8 3.77 0.80 2.69
C ASN A 8 3.93 -0.36 1.72
N GLY A 9 5.16 -0.53 1.23
CA GLY A 9 5.52 -1.51 0.22
C GLY A 9 5.27 -2.98 0.58
N SER A 10 5.36 -3.79 -0.47
CA SER A 10 4.84 -5.16 -0.63
C SER A 10 5.46 -6.29 0.18
N SER A 11 6.53 -6.06 0.93
CA SER A 11 7.41 -7.16 1.41
C SER A 11 6.78 -8.06 2.47
N THR A 12 5.80 -7.58 3.23
CA THR A 12 5.26 -8.40 4.32
C THR A 12 4.17 -9.37 3.87
N LEU A 13 3.58 -9.17 2.68
CA LEU A 13 2.75 -10.20 2.05
C LEU A 13 3.59 -11.36 1.50
N ASP A 14 4.91 -11.36 1.66
CA ASP A 14 5.77 -12.45 1.20
C ASP A 14 5.60 -13.72 2.04
N PHE A 15 5.02 -13.60 3.24
CA PHE A 15 4.76 -14.71 4.15
C PHE A 15 3.30 -15.19 4.05
N GLN A 16 3.11 -16.49 3.81
CA GLN A 16 1.80 -17.12 3.66
C GLN A 16 0.88 -16.88 4.86
N ASP A 17 1.42 -16.91 6.07
CA ASP A 17 0.65 -16.65 7.29
C ASP A 17 0.05 -15.24 7.29
N VAL A 18 0.79 -14.24 6.79
CA VAL A 18 0.27 -12.88 6.65
C VAL A 18 -0.81 -12.83 5.58
N ARG A 19 -0.55 -13.41 4.40
CA ARG A 19 -1.51 -13.43 3.29
C ARG A 19 -2.84 -14.07 3.67
N THR A 20 -2.80 -15.25 4.29
CA THR A 20 -3.99 -16.02 4.67
C THR A 20 -4.82 -15.31 5.75
N ASN A 21 -4.19 -14.60 6.68
CA ASN A 21 -4.91 -13.83 7.70
C ASN A 21 -5.50 -12.54 7.13
N VAL A 22 -4.75 -11.80 6.32
CA VAL A 22 -5.24 -10.56 5.70
C VAL A 22 -6.40 -10.83 4.74
N ALA A 23 -6.39 -11.97 4.05
CA ALA A 23 -7.50 -12.41 3.19
C ALA A 23 -8.84 -12.61 3.92
N ARG A 24 -8.82 -12.78 5.25
CA ARG A 24 -10.03 -12.96 6.07
C ARG A 24 -10.72 -11.63 6.41
N ILE A 25 -10.02 -10.51 6.26
CA ILE A 25 -10.61 -9.18 6.48
C ILE A 25 -11.71 -8.97 5.43
N PRO A 26 -12.97 -8.68 5.83
CA PRO A 26 -14.10 -8.66 4.90
C PRO A 26 -13.92 -7.74 3.70
N GLU A 27 -13.35 -6.55 3.92
CA GLU A 27 -13.11 -5.54 2.89
C GLU A 27 -12.00 -5.96 1.91
N VAL A 28 -10.98 -6.66 2.40
CA VAL A 28 -9.94 -7.27 1.56
C VAL A 28 -10.55 -8.39 0.71
N CYS A 29 -11.35 -9.28 1.32
CA CYS A 29 -12.04 -10.34 0.61
C CYS A 29 -12.98 -9.78 -0.48
N ALA A 30 -13.70 -8.70 -0.18
CA ALA A 30 -14.57 -8.04 -1.14
C ALA A 30 -13.78 -7.50 -2.35
N ARG A 31 -12.64 -6.85 -2.13
CA ARG A 31 -11.77 -6.35 -3.23
C ARG A 31 -11.13 -7.46 -4.04
N ILE A 32 -10.77 -8.58 -3.42
CA ILE A 32 -10.28 -9.76 -4.14
C ILE A 32 -11.36 -10.31 -5.07
N ARG A 33 -12.61 -10.44 -4.60
CA ARG A 33 -13.74 -10.89 -5.43
C ARG A 33 -14.03 -9.92 -6.56
N GLU A 34 -14.10 -8.62 -6.28
CA GLU A 34 -14.30 -7.58 -7.30
C GLU A 34 -13.19 -7.65 -8.37
N ALA A 35 -11.93 -7.79 -7.94
CA ALA A 35 -10.82 -7.94 -8.88
C ALA A 35 -10.95 -9.22 -9.73
N GLN A 36 -11.39 -10.33 -9.14
CA GLN A 36 -11.65 -11.58 -9.86
C GLN A 36 -12.77 -11.42 -10.88
N GLU A 37 -13.89 -10.79 -10.52
CA GLU A 37 -15.00 -10.51 -11.44
C GLU A 37 -14.56 -9.65 -12.63
N ILE A 38 -13.75 -8.62 -12.37
CA ILE A 38 -13.16 -7.77 -13.42
C ILE A 38 -12.26 -8.61 -14.34
N LEU A 39 -11.47 -9.53 -13.78
CA LEU A 39 -10.58 -10.40 -14.53
C LEU A 39 -11.35 -11.39 -15.41
N ASP A 40 -12.36 -12.05 -14.84
CA ASP A 40 -13.21 -13.03 -15.50
C ASP A 40 -13.99 -12.39 -16.66
N SER A 41 -14.50 -11.17 -16.45
CA SER A 41 -15.20 -10.41 -17.50
C SER A 41 -14.33 -10.11 -18.73
N LYS A 42 -13.00 -10.11 -18.57
CA LYS A 42 -12.01 -9.88 -19.64
C LYS A 42 -11.47 -11.17 -20.26
N GLY A 43 -12.01 -12.33 -19.88
CA GLY A 43 -11.66 -13.63 -20.43
C GLY A 43 -10.37 -14.24 -19.85
N HIS A 44 -9.95 -13.80 -18.66
CA HIS A 44 -8.74 -14.29 -17.99
C HIS A 44 -9.04 -15.26 -16.83
N GLY A 45 -10.01 -16.16 -17.00
CA GLY A 45 -10.50 -17.07 -15.94
C GLY A 45 -9.54 -18.20 -15.52
N GLU A 46 -8.31 -18.24 -16.03
CA GLU A 46 -7.29 -19.22 -15.60
C GLU A 46 -6.58 -18.81 -14.30
N LEU A 47 -6.68 -17.53 -13.92
CA LEU A 47 -6.04 -16.99 -12.72
C LEU A 47 -7.08 -16.87 -11.60
N ASP A 48 -6.77 -17.47 -10.44
CA ASP A 48 -7.55 -17.32 -9.22
C ASP A 48 -6.73 -16.53 -8.17
N PHE A 49 -7.17 -15.32 -7.88
CA PHE A 49 -6.50 -14.45 -6.91
C PHE A 49 -6.55 -14.98 -5.47
N ALA A 50 -7.64 -15.64 -5.08
CA ALA A 50 -7.78 -16.21 -3.74
C ALA A 50 -6.84 -17.41 -3.57
N GLN A 51 -6.76 -18.27 -4.58
CA GLN A 51 -5.83 -19.39 -4.60
C GLN A 51 -4.37 -18.91 -4.57
N LEU A 52 -4.03 -17.89 -5.37
CA LEU A 52 -2.66 -17.36 -5.41
C LEU A 52 -2.27 -16.73 -4.07
N LEU A 53 -3.17 -16.00 -3.41
CA LEU A 53 -2.93 -15.39 -2.11
C LEU A 53 -2.71 -16.47 -1.03
N GLY A 54 -3.44 -17.58 -1.11
CA GLY A 54 -3.29 -18.75 -0.23
C GLY A 54 -2.13 -19.70 -0.55
N SER A 55 -1.44 -19.50 -1.68
CA SER A 55 -0.36 -20.38 -2.13
C SER A 55 0.91 -20.27 -1.25
N GLU A 56 1.80 -21.25 -1.36
CA GLU A 56 3.11 -21.23 -0.70
C GLU A 56 3.95 -20.03 -1.17
N ASP A 57 4.86 -19.56 -0.31
CA ASP A 57 5.70 -18.39 -0.56
C ASP A 57 6.46 -18.48 -1.89
N ARG A 58 7.00 -19.65 -2.24
CA ARG A 58 7.72 -19.86 -3.51
C ARG A 58 6.82 -19.64 -4.72
N VAL A 59 5.58 -20.10 -4.65
CA VAL A 59 4.59 -19.94 -5.73
C VAL A 59 4.17 -18.48 -5.82
N PHE A 60 3.85 -17.85 -4.70
CA PHE A 60 3.48 -16.44 -4.63
C PHE A 60 4.58 -15.52 -5.17
N LEU A 61 5.84 -15.79 -4.82
CA LEU A 61 7.00 -15.00 -5.24
C LEU A 61 7.43 -15.27 -6.69
N SER A 62 6.95 -16.35 -7.32
CA SER A 62 7.33 -16.72 -8.69
C SER A 62 6.88 -15.70 -9.75
N ASN A 63 5.84 -14.92 -9.47
CA ASN A 63 5.33 -13.90 -10.37
C ASN A 63 5.24 -12.54 -9.68
N LEU A 64 6.32 -11.75 -9.79
CA LEU A 64 6.42 -10.44 -9.17
C LEU A 64 5.32 -9.47 -9.63
N LYS A 65 4.84 -9.55 -10.88
CA LYS A 65 3.75 -8.69 -11.37
C LYS A 65 2.43 -9.00 -10.65
N LEU A 66 2.07 -10.28 -10.56
CA LEU A 66 0.86 -10.70 -9.87
C LEU A 66 0.94 -10.45 -8.36
N LYS A 67 2.12 -10.64 -7.76
CA LYS A 67 2.39 -10.24 -6.37
C LYS A 67 2.10 -8.76 -6.16
N THR A 68 2.67 -7.87 -6.97
CA THR A 68 2.46 -6.41 -6.84
C THR A 68 0.99 -6.04 -7.02
N LEU A 69 0.28 -6.70 -7.95
CA LEU A 69 -1.16 -6.52 -8.12
C LEU A 69 -1.94 -6.94 -6.87
N LEU A 70 -1.68 -8.14 -6.34
CA LEU A 70 -2.35 -8.64 -5.13
C LEU A 70 -2.07 -7.77 -3.91
N VAL A 71 -0.84 -7.28 -3.76
CA VAL A 71 -0.49 -6.29 -2.72
C VAL A 71 -1.37 -5.05 -2.87
N SER A 72 -1.52 -4.54 -4.08
CA SER A 72 -2.32 -3.35 -4.33
C SER A 72 -3.80 -3.58 -4.02
N ILE A 73 -4.36 -4.73 -4.41
CA ILE A 73 -5.74 -5.13 -4.08
C ILE A 73 -5.95 -5.18 -2.57
N VAL A 74 -5.01 -5.81 -1.86
CA VAL A 74 -5.04 -5.92 -0.39
C VAL A 74 -4.99 -4.55 0.27
N GLN A 75 -4.09 -3.67 -0.17
CA GLN A 75 -3.98 -2.31 0.37
C GLN A 75 -5.26 -1.49 0.16
N VAL A 76 -5.89 -1.59 -1.00
CA VAL A 76 -7.19 -0.93 -1.26
C VAL A 76 -8.25 -1.47 -0.29
N GLY A 77 -8.32 -2.78 -0.07
CA GLY A 77 -9.26 -3.37 0.88
C GLY A 77 -8.99 -2.96 2.35
N LEU A 78 -7.72 -2.88 2.75
CA LEU A 78 -7.32 -2.39 4.08
C LEU A 78 -7.66 -0.90 4.26
N TYR A 79 -7.56 -0.10 3.19
CA TYR A 79 -7.97 1.30 3.23
C TYR A 79 -9.50 1.45 3.34
N ASP A 80 -10.27 0.63 2.62
CA ASP A 80 -11.73 0.61 2.76
C ASP A 80 -12.15 0.25 4.19
N ARG A 81 -11.46 -0.72 4.81
CA ARG A 81 -11.65 -1.07 6.22
C ARG A 81 -11.40 0.14 7.13
N TYR A 82 -10.29 0.86 6.90
CA TYR A 82 -9.97 2.08 7.64
C TYR A 82 -11.11 3.10 7.52
N LEU A 83 -11.61 3.37 6.31
CA LEU A 83 -12.70 4.34 6.08
C LEU A 83 -14.04 3.94 6.71
N LYS A 84 -14.30 2.65 6.93
CA LYS A 84 -15.49 2.21 7.68
C LYS A 84 -15.40 2.51 9.17
N SER A 85 -14.19 2.54 9.70
CA SER A 85 -13.95 2.68 11.15
C SER A 85 -13.57 4.10 11.55
N PHE A 86 -13.09 4.90 10.59
CA PHE A 86 -12.53 6.24 10.82
C PHE A 86 -12.95 7.20 9.72
N SER A 87 -12.88 8.51 10.03
CA SER A 87 -13.01 9.55 9.01
C SER A 87 -11.85 9.50 8.01
N ALA A 88 -12.09 10.06 6.82
CA ALA A 88 -11.04 10.27 5.82
C ALA A 88 -9.78 10.90 6.45
N PRO A 89 -8.58 10.42 6.11
CA PRO A 89 -7.34 10.96 6.65
C PRO A 89 -7.09 12.36 6.08
N HIS A 90 -6.31 13.16 6.81
CA HIS A 90 -5.94 14.51 6.35
C HIS A 90 -4.87 14.44 5.26
N PHE A 91 -4.02 13.41 5.35
CA PHE A 91 -2.90 13.16 4.46
C PHE A 91 -2.84 11.69 4.08
N ILE A 92 -2.50 11.41 2.83
CA ILE A 92 -2.23 10.08 2.29
C ILE A 92 -0.82 10.13 1.72
N ILE A 93 0.05 9.24 2.21
CA ILE A 93 1.44 9.12 1.79
C ILE A 93 1.56 7.83 0.99
N GLY A 94 2.21 7.89 -0.17
CA GLY A 94 2.50 6.71 -0.97
C GLY A 94 3.65 6.95 -1.94
N ASN A 95 4.14 5.87 -2.54
CA ASN A 95 5.21 5.93 -3.52
C ASN A 95 4.69 6.49 -4.86
N LEU A 96 5.35 7.53 -5.37
CA LEU A 96 4.99 8.19 -6.62
C LEU A 96 5.32 7.35 -7.85
N ASN A 97 6.29 6.44 -7.75
CA ASN A 97 6.87 5.67 -8.86
C ASN A 97 6.23 4.29 -9.04
N GLY A 98 4.91 4.16 -8.89
CA GLY A 98 4.19 2.94 -9.28
C GLY A 98 3.42 2.19 -8.19
N ASP A 99 3.08 2.86 -7.09
CA ASP A 99 2.10 2.30 -6.15
C ASP A 99 0.69 2.42 -6.74
N SER A 100 0.18 1.30 -7.25
CA SER A 100 -1.13 1.25 -7.88
C SER A 100 -2.26 1.46 -6.88
N ALA A 101 -2.09 1.02 -5.62
CA ALA A 101 -3.07 1.25 -4.57
C ALA A 101 -3.15 2.74 -4.21
N TYR A 102 -2.00 3.43 -4.11
CA TYR A 102 -1.98 4.88 -3.89
C TYR A 102 -2.76 5.62 -4.98
N ASN A 103 -2.55 5.28 -6.26
CA ASN A 103 -3.26 5.91 -7.38
C ASN A 103 -4.77 5.63 -7.36
N VAL A 104 -5.19 4.43 -6.94
CA VAL A 104 -6.61 4.10 -6.78
C VAL A 104 -7.24 4.90 -5.64
N ILE A 105 -6.59 4.90 -4.48
CA ILE A 105 -7.08 5.59 -3.26
C ILE A 105 -7.15 7.10 -3.47
N THR A 106 -6.17 7.66 -4.20
CA THR A 106 -6.13 9.09 -4.51
C THR A 106 -6.95 9.47 -5.75
N GLN A 107 -7.72 8.54 -6.32
CA GLN A 107 -8.56 8.73 -7.51
C GLN A 107 -7.81 9.10 -8.80
N GLY A 108 -6.49 8.93 -8.83
CA GLY A 108 -5.68 9.05 -10.05
C GLY A 108 -5.91 7.89 -11.04
N MET A 109 -6.45 6.78 -10.58
CA MET A 109 -6.80 5.61 -11.39
C MET A 109 -8.05 4.92 -10.83
N SER A 110 -8.90 4.33 -11.69
CA SER A 110 -9.98 3.45 -11.21
C SER A 110 -9.45 2.07 -10.82
N PHE A 111 -10.11 1.40 -9.87
CA PHE A 111 -9.76 0.04 -9.48
C PHE A 111 -9.79 -0.92 -10.69
N GLU A 112 -10.82 -0.82 -11.54
CA GLU A 112 -10.90 -1.61 -12.78
C GLU A 112 -9.71 -1.40 -13.71
N ARG A 113 -9.27 -0.15 -13.88
CA ARG A 113 -8.11 0.17 -14.72
C ARG A 113 -6.84 -0.42 -14.14
N MET A 114 -6.68 -0.43 -12.81
CA MET A 114 -5.56 -1.09 -12.15
C MET A 114 -5.50 -2.59 -12.47
N ILE A 115 -6.62 -3.31 -12.33
CA ILE A 115 -6.70 -4.74 -12.65
C ILE A 115 -6.40 -4.99 -14.12
N SER A 116 -6.98 -4.17 -15.01
CA SER A 116 -6.81 -4.29 -16.46
C SER A 116 -5.37 -4.04 -16.92
N ALA A 117 -4.71 -3.03 -16.36
CA ALA A 117 -3.34 -2.68 -16.74
C ALA A 117 -2.36 -3.79 -16.38
N ALA A 118 -2.57 -4.47 -15.26
CA ALA A 118 -1.72 -5.56 -14.81
C ALA A 118 -1.85 -6.83 -15.68
N THR A 119 -3.00 -7.04 -16.32
CA THR A 119 -3.29 -8.23 -17.14
C THR A 119 -2.92 -8.05 -18.61
N LEU A 120 -3.04 -6.83 -19.14
CA LEU A 120 -2.67 -6.47 -20.53
C LEU A 120 -1.15 -6.55 -20.78
N GLY A 121 -0.32 -6.37 -19.75
CA GLY A 121 1.14 -6.43 -19.84
C GLY A 121 1.75 -7.82 -20.16
N ASN A 122 0.92 -8.82 -20.45
CA ASN A 122 1.33 -10.15 -20.96
C ASN A 122 1.11 -10.34 -22.47
N ARG A 123 0.49 -9.38 -23.18
CA ARG A 123 0.45 -9.42 -24.66
C ARG A 123 1.72 -8.77 -25.22
N ARG A 124 2.63 -9.59 -25.75
CA ARG A 124 3.75 -9.14 -26.59
C ARG A 124 3.20 -8.23 -27.70
N GLY A 125 3.44 -6.91 -27.63
CA GLY A 125 3.30 -6.04 -28.80
C GLY A 125 2.69 -4.66 -28.59
N GLU A 126 2.11 -4.32 -27.45
CA GLU A 126 1.61 -2.95 -27.23
C GLU A 126 2.68 -2.13 -26.52
N LYS A 127 3.23 -1.14 -27.25
CA LYS A 127 4.01 -0.05 -26.64
C LYS A 127 3.21 0.45 -25.45
N ALA A 128 3.79 0.34 -24.26
CA ALA A 128 3.28 1.01 -23.08
C ALA A 128 2.92 2.43 -23.50
N LEU A 129 1.65 2.81 -23.31
CA LEU A 129 1.23 4.19 -23.48
C LEU A 129 2.20 5.02 -22.65
N GLU A 130 3.04 5.79 -23.34
CA GLU A 130 3.84 6.83 -22.74
C GLU A 130 2.86 7.69 -21.96
N ILE A 131 2.91 7.55 -20.63
CA ILE A 131 2.48 8.62 -19.75
C ILE A 131 3.36 9.77 -20.20
N VAL A 132 2.79 10.74 -20.92
CA VAL A 132 3.46 12.02 -21.16
C VAL A 132 3.91 12.48 -19.78
N PRO A 133 5.22 12.50 -19.48
CA PRO A 133 5.68 13.00 -18.21
C PRO A 133 5.25 14.47 -18.22
N SER A 134 4.28 14.82 -17.38
CA SER A 134 4.21 16.19 -16.90
C SER A 134 5.55 16.41 -16.25
N GLU A 135 6.44 17.15 -16.93
CA GLU A 135 7.82 17.47 -16.57
C GLU A 135 8.08 17.27 -15.07
N GLY A 136 8.61 16.09 -14.75
CA GLY A 136 8.81 15.58 -13.39
C GLY A 136 10.01 14.63 -13.42
N PRO A 137 10.86 14.68 -12.39
CA PRO A 137 12.26 14.30 -12.54
C PRO A 137 12.40 12.81 -12.81
N THR A 138 13.23 12.54 -13.82
CA THR A 138 13.86 11.28 -14.18
C THR A 138 14.24 10.48 -12.93
N GLU A 139 13.97 9.17 -12.96
CA GLU A 139 14.44 8.21 -11.95
C GLU A 139 15.86 8.55 -11.51
N THR A 140 16.01 9.03 -10.27
CA THR A 140 17.32 9.48 -9.78
C THR A 140 18.11 8.26 -9.32
N LEU A 141 18.75 7.58 -10.28
CA LEU A 141 19.69 6.50 -10.03
C LEU A 141 20.99 7.07 -9.46
N LEU A 142 21.10 7.10 -8.13
CA LEU A 142 22.37 7.31 -7.43
C LEU A 142 22.92 5.95 -6.99
N ALA A 143 24.08 5.58 -7.53
CA ALA A 143 24.87 4.41 -7.11
C ALA A 143 24.16 3.03 -7.17
N GLY A 144 23.21 2.83 -8.09
CA GLY A 144 22.55 1.54 -8.27
C GLY A 144 21.45 1.21 -7.25
N VAL A 145 21.07 2.17 -6.41
CA VAL A 145 19.92 2.06 -5.51
C VAL A 145 18.77 2.88 -6.08
N THR A 146 17.63 2.24 -6.32
CA THR A 146 16.40 2.93 -6.72
C THR A 146 15.88 3.70 -5.51
N LEU A 147 16.02 5.03 -5.52
CA LEU A 147 15.41 5.88 -4.49
C LEU A 147 13.90 5.88 -4.70
N VAL A 148 13.18 5.38 -3.70
CA VAL A 148 11.72 5.41 -3.69
C VAL A 148 11.27 6.80 -3.29
N ASP A 149 10.74 7.57 -4.24
CA ASP A 149 10.17 8.87 -3.97
C ASP A 149 8.73 8.73 -3.47
N TYR A 150 8.49 9.21 -2.27
CA TYR A 150 7.16 9.32 -1.70
C TYR A 150 6.57 10.70 -1.98
N GLY A 151 5.25 10.77 -2.03
CA GLY A 151 4.50 12.01 -2.11
C GLY A 151 3.33 12.00 -1.15
N VAL A 152 2.82 13.21 -0.87
CA VAL A 152 1.65 13.40 -0.01
C VAL A 152 0.49 13.95 -0.80
N THR A 153 -0.66 13.29 -0.70
CA THR A 153 -1.95 13.85 -1.10
C THR A 153 -2.70 14.33 0.14
N SER A 154 -3.21 15.55 0.11
CA SER A 154 -4.05 16.12 1.16
C SER A 154 -5.48 16.29 0.67
N LEU A 155 -6.45 16.07 1.56
CA LEU A 155 -7.85 16.39 1.28
C LEU A 155 -8.09 17.87 1.66
N ARG A 156 -8.42 18.71 0.68
CA ARG A 156 -8.79 20.12 0.89
C ARG A 156 -10.10 20.37 0.17
N GLU A 157 -11.09 20.97 0.85
CA GLU A 157 -12.38 21.33 0.22
C GLU A 157 -13.06 20.16 -0.52
N ASN A 158 -12.93 18.95 0.03
CA ASN A 158 -13.44 17.70 -0.55
C ASN A 158 -12.79 17.27 -1.89
N GLN A 159 -11.63 17.84 -2.21
CA GLN A 159 -10.80 17.48 -3.36
C GLN A 159 -9.40 17.02 -2.89
N LEU A 160 -8.83 16.08 -3.63
CA LEU A 160 -7.51 15.52 -3.36
C LEU A 160 -6.44 16.33 -4.08
N PHE A 161 -5.44 16.81 -3.34
CA PHE A 161 -4.33 17.60 -3.88
C PHE A 161 -3.00 16.96 -3.51
N ILE A 162 -2.20 16.62 -4.53
CA ILE A 162 -0.80 16.26 -4.35
C ILE A 162 -0.05 17.51 -3.93
N ASP A 163 0.60 17.49 -2.77
CA ASP A 163 1.40 18.60 -2.28
C ASP A 163 2.80 18.53 -2.92
N PRO A 164 3.15 19.42 -3.86
CA PRO A 164 4.44 19.36 -4.53
C PRO A 164 5.60 19.68 -3.58
N LYS A 165 5.33 20.32 -2.44
CA LYS A 165 6.35 20.62 -1.43
C LYS A 165 6.62 19.43 -0.53
N LEU A 166 5.74 18.43 -0.45
CA LEU A 166 5.91 17.24 0.39
C LEU A 166 6.23 16.02 -0.48
N LYS A 167 7.46 15.99 -0.98
CA LYS A 167 8.05 14.88 -1.73
C LYS A 167 9.43 14.51 -1.18
N GLY A 168 9.83 13.26 -1.34
CA GLY A 168 11.15 12.75 -0.95
C GLY A 168 11.08 11.46 -0.14
N SER A 169 12.02 11.26 0.79
CA SER A 169 12.05 10.06 1.63
C SER A 169 10.87 10.00 2.60
N LEU A 170 10.41 8.80 2.92
CA LEU A 170 9.30 8.59 3.86
C LEU A 170 9.56 9.22 5.23
N VAL A 171 10.76 9.03 5.79
CA VAL A 171 11.18 9.63 7.07
C VAL A 171 11.13 11.16 7.03
N GLY A 172 11.62 11.75 5.93
CA GLY A 172 11.61 13.20 5.73
C GLY A 172 10.18 13.75 5.66
N ILE A 173 9.30 13.08 4.92
CA ILE A 173 7.89 13.44 4.83
C ILE A 173 7.20 13.32 6.19
N VAL A 174 7.39 12.20 6.90
CA VAL A 174 6.79 11.97 8.22
C VAL A 174 7.23 13.07 9.19
N SER A 175 8.54 13.38 9.25
CA SER A 175 9.10 14.44 10.09
C SER A 175 8.44 15.79 9.80
N ARG A 176 8.29 16.16 8.53
CA ARG A 176 7.66 17.42 8.13
C ARG A 176 6.16 17.45 8.44
N LEU A 177 5.44 16.35 8.26
CA LEU A 177 4.03 16.26 8.64
C LEU A 177 3.83 16.42 10.15
N ILE A 178 4.76 15.94 10.97
CA ILE A 178 4.76 16.14 12.42
C ILE A 178 5.02 17.62 12.74
N ASP A 179 6.13 18.16 12.25
CA ASP A 179 6.65 19.46 12.69
C ASP A 179 5.86 20.64 12.10
N GLU A 180 5.62 20.61 10.78
CA GLU A 180 4.95 21.70 10.05
C GLU A 180 3.42 21.56 10.10
N TYR A 181 2.90 20.33 10.01
CA TYR A 181 1.46 20.08 9.85
C TYR A 181 0.77 19.58 11.11
N GLN A 182 1.51 19.28 12.19
CA GLN A 182 0.98 18.81 13.47
C GLN A 182 0.19 17.49 13.36
N VAL A 183 0.64 16.58 12.48
CA VAL A 183 0.14 15.21 12.42
C VAL A 183 0.62 14.44 13.64
N ARG A 184 -0.31 13.78 14.34
CA ARG A 184 -0.01 13.04 15.59
C ARG A 184 -0.35 11.55 15.52
N LYS A 185 -0.99 11.12 14.43
CA LYS A 185 -1.32 9.71 14.19
C LYS A 185 -1.00 9.34 12.75
N PHE A 186 -0.23 8.26 12.59
CA PHE A 186 0.06 7.63 11.31
C PHE A 186 -0.53 6.24 11.31
N VAL A 187 -1.27 5.92 10.24
CA VAL A 187 -1.87 4.62 10.03
C VAL A 187 -1.22 3.96 8.82
N SER A 188 -0.57 2.83 9.03
CA SER A 188 -0.02 2.03 7.95
C SER A 188 -1.11 1.20 7.27
N ILE A 189 -1.25 1.36 5.96
CA ILE A 189 -2.09 0.55 5.09
C ILE A 189 -1.19 -0.43 4.35
N GLY A 190 -1.36 -1.70 4.68
CA GLY A 190 -0.47 -2.79 4.26
C GLY A 190 0.10 -3.52 5.48
N PRO A 191 0.46 -4.80 5.34
CA PRO A 191 1.15 -5.50 6.40
C PRO A 191 2.60 -5.01 6.51
N GLY A 192 3.07 -4.82 7.75
CA GLY A 192 4.47 -4.50 8.03
C GLY A 192 4.70 -3.09 8.53
N GLN A 193 5.92 -2.89 9.04
CA GLN A 193 6.29 -1.64 9.68
C GLN A 193 6.54 -0.54 8.66
N MET A 194 6.02 0.65 8.95
CA MET A 194 6.20 1.88 8.16
C MET A 194 7.62 2.41 8.17
N LEU A 195 8.33 2.18 9.26
CA LEU A 195 9.63 2.75 9.55
C LEU A 195 10.51 1.64 10.10
N LEU A 196 11.80 1.73 9.83
CA LEU A 196 12.79 0.87 10.48
C LEU A 196 12.78 1.15 11.99
N PRO A 197 13.19 0.18 12.84
CA PRO A 197 13.21 0.37 14.30
C PRO A 197 13.92 1.63 14.75
N GLU A 198 15.08 1.94 14.15
CA GLU A 198 15.89 3.12 14.48
C GLU A 198 15.17 4.44 14.15
N GLU A 199 14.47 4.48 13.00
CA GLU A 199 13.67 5.64 12.57
C GLU A 199 12.43 5.81 13.46
N ARG A 200 11.83 4.68 13.86
CA ARG A 200 10.70 4.65 14.77
C ARG A 200 11.08 5.19 16.14
N ASP A 201 12.23 4.82 16.68
CA ASP A 201 12.69 5.27 17.99
C ASP A 201 12.88 6.80 17.99
N GLN A 202 13.47 7.36 16.94
CA GLN A 202 13.61 8.81 16.76
C GLN A 202 12.26 9.55 16.71
N ILE A 203 11.26 8.95 16.06
CA ILE A 203 9.91 9.53 15.92
C ILE A 203 9.08 9.33 17.20
N SER A 204 9.29 8.23 17.92
CA SER A 204 8.54 7.88 19.14
C SER A 204 8.73 8.91 20.27
N LEU A 205 9.88 9.59 20.28
CA LEU A 205 10.18 10.69 21.21
C LEU A 205 9.21 11.89 21.07
N ARG A 206 8.42 11.96 19.99
CA ARG A 206 7.54 13.10 19.67
C ARG A 206 6.06 12.87 20.03
N GLU A 207 5.77 11.90 20.90
CA GLU A 207 4.40 11.52 21.34
C GLU A 207 3.44 11.21 20.18
N ILE A 208 3.88 10.37 19.24
CA ILE A 208 3.11 10.05 18.03
C ILE A 208 2.52 8.64 18.12
N GLN A 209 1.28 8.49 17.63
CA GLN A 209 0.65 7.20 17.48
C GLN A 209 0.97 6.59 16.11
N LEU A 210 1.61 5.42 16.10
CA LEU A 210 1.81 4.59 14.92
C LEU A 210 0.94 3.36 15.04
N VAL A 211 0.02 3.16 14.09
CA VAL A 211 -0.95 2.06 14.10
C VAL A 211 -0.91 1.33 12.77
N GLU A 212 -1.00 0.00 12.78
CA GLU A 212 -1.17 -0.80 11.56
C GLU A 212 -2.64 -1.08 11.31
N SER A 213 -3.06 -1.06 10.04
CA SER A 213 -4.45 -1.32 9.65
C SER A 213 -4.93 -2.73 10.03
N ILE A 214 -4.02 -3.71 10.10
CA ILE A 214 -4.35 -5.08 10.51
C ILE A 214 -4.71 -5.14 12.00
N ASP A 215 -4.04 -4.35 12.86
CA ASP A 215 -4.37 -4.27 14.30
C ASP A 215 -5.76 -3.68 14.55
N MET A 216 -6.35 -3.03 13.55
CA MET A 216 -7.71 -2.49 13.64
C MET A 216 -8.79 -3.56 13.46
N ASP A 217 -8.42 -4.77 13.01
CA ASP A 217 -9.34 -5.90 12.95
C ASP A 217 -9.38 -6.62 14.33
N PRO A 218 -10.53 -6.67 15.02
CA PRO A 218 -10.64 -7.35 16.31
C PRO A 218 -10.28 -8.83 16.26
N LEU A 219 -10.42 -9.48 15.09
CA LEU A 219 -10.06 -10.89 14.90
C LEU A 219 -8.57 -11.07 14.62
N LEU A 220 -7.82 -9.99 14.37
CA LEU A 220 -6.37 -10.02 14.08
C LEU A 220 -5.54 -9.13 15.01
N SER A 221 -6.11 -8.56 16.08
CA SER A 221 -5.36 -7.74 17.04
C SER A 221 -4.23 -8.50 17.77
N TRP A 222 -4.25 -9.84 17.73
CA TRP A 222 -3.21 -10.71 18.27
C TRP A 222 -2.06 -10.97 17.28
N PHE A 223 -2.26 -10.66 15.99
CA PHE A 223 -1.45 -11.14 14.87
C PHE A 223 0.03 -10.75 14.98
N TRP A 224 0.33 -9.45 15.06
CA TRP A 224 1.71 -8.98 15.16
C TRP A 224 2.38 -9.30 16.49
N SER A 225 1.59 -9.41 17.55
CA SER A 225 2.11 -9.81 18.87
C SER A 225 2.56 -11.27 18.86
N SER A 226 1.81 -12.15 18.19
CA SER A 226 2.18 -13.55 18.01
C SER A 226 3.44 -13.70 17.14
N LEU A 227 3.49 -13.04 15.98
CA LEU A 227 4.67 -13.08 15.09
C LEU A 227 5.95 -12.56 15.74
N ARG A 228 5.86 -11.47 16.50
CA ARG A 228 7.02 -10.92 17.25
C ARG A 228 7.48 -11.83 18.39
N GLY A 229 6.57 -12.59 18.98
CA GLY A 229 6.91 -13.62 19.97
C GLY A 229 7.75 -14.73 19.37
N THR A 230 7.42 -15.17 18.15
CA THR A 230 8.12 -16.24 17.43
C THR A 230 9.53 -15.83 16.99
N LEU A 231 9.72 -14.58 16.55
CA LEU A 231 11.01 -14.06 16.10
C LEU A 231 12.04 -13.80 17.23
N ARG A 232 11.63 -13.84 18.51
CA ARG A 232 12.54 -13.67 19.66
C ARG A 232 13.07 -14.99 20.25
N VAL A 233 12.63 -16.13 19.70
CA VAL A 233 13.00 -17.48 20.19
C VAL A 233 13.83 -18.25 19.15
N GLY A 234 14.32 -17.57 18.10
CA GLY A 234 15.19 -18.15 17.06
C GLY A 234 16.64 -17.68 17.20
#